data_AF-A0A1H9IB18-F1
#
_entry.id   AF-A0A1H9IB18-F1
#
_cell.length_a   1.000
_cell.length_b   1.000
_cell.length_c   1.000
_cell.angle_alpha   90.00
_cell.angle_beta   90.00
_cell.angle_gamma   90.00
#
_symmetry.space_group_name_H-M   'P 1'
#
loop_
_entity.id
_entity.type
_entity.pdbx_description
1 polymer ?
#
loop_
_entity_poly.entity_id
_entity_poly.type
_entity_poly.pdbx_seq_one_letter_code
_entity_poly.pdbx_strand_id
1 'polypeptide(L)'
;MAERSAAELYVVEVYGRVLHANFLYDADLDGFVARITEQAADMTDAEIESLLTYRNWRDRIVGAYLAGFGRRTALRDTIGALLLESDHIYAGQGYSFALAAFGEEADADWLAAYLDRWLRTSERYDQPWALGALMFIDPVRGVAYGPADSEHETICRLVSLVGARKS
;
A
#
# COMPACT_ATOMS: atom_id res chain seq x y z
N MET A 1 -0.13 15.83 28.54
CA MET A 1 -0.21 14.62 27.70
C MET A 1 -1.39 14.83 26.78
N ALA A 2 -1.17 14.98 25.47
CA ALA A 2 -2.26 15.03 24.52
C ALA A 2 -2.90 13.64 24.44
N GLU A 3 -4.22 13.59 24.50
CA GLU A 3 -5.00 12.38 24.28
C GLU A 3 -4.78 11.94 22.82
N ARG A 4 -4.38 10.68 22.63
CA ARG A 4 -4.16 10.14 21.28
C ARG A 4 -5.50 10.07 20.56
N SER A 5 -5.55 10.52 19.32
CA SER A 5 -6.77 10.45 18.52
C SER A 5 -7.14 8.98 18.24
N ALA A 6 -8.41 8.71 17.90
CA ALA A 6 -8.85 7.36 17.52
C ALA A 6 -8.02 6.78 16.36
N ALA A 7 -7.64 7.62 15.39
CA ALA A 7 -6.77 7.23 14.28
C ALA A 7 -5.36 6.82 14.76
N GLU A 8 -4.77 7.54 15.71
CA GLU A 8 -3.45 7.18 16.27
C GLU A 8 -3.50 5.86 17.06
N LEU A 9 -4.59 5.58 17.76
CA LEU A 9 -4.79 4.29 18.45
C LEU A 9 -4.94 3.15 17.46
N TYR A 10 -5.70 3.36 16.39
CA TYR A 10 -5.86 2.38 15.30
C TYR A 10 -4.52 2.05 14.64
N VAL A 11 -3.70 3.07 14.32
CA VAL A 11 -2.37 2.86 13.74
C VAL A 11 -1.53 1.94 14.61
N VAL A 12 -1.50 2.15 15.93
CA VAL A 12 -0.70 1.36 16.88
C VAL A 12 -1.10 -0.12 16.88
N GLU A 13 -2.39 -0.42 16.73
CA GLU A 13 -2.90 -1.78 16.64
C GLU A 13 -2.54 -2.45 15.30
N VAL A 14 -2.52 -1.68 14.21
CA VAL A 14 -2.56 -2.22 12.85
C VAL A 14 -1.19 -2.24 12.17
N TYR A 15 -0.29 -1.28 12.44
CA TYR A 15 0.93 -1.11 11.64
C TYR A 15 1.80 -2.38 11.56
N GLY A 16 1.92 -3.12 12.66
CA GLY A 16 2.73 -4.36 12.71
C GLY A 16 2.12 -5.50 11.90
N ARG A 17 0.80 -5.49 11.73
CA ARG A 17 0.06 -6.48 10.95
C ARG A 17 0.17 -6.18 9.45
N VAL A 18 0.12 -4.90 9.05
CA VAL A 18 0.22 -4.50 7.63
C VAL A 18 1.66 -4.42 7.12
N LEU A 19 2.64 -4.23 8.01
CA LEU A 19 4.06 -4.35 7.65
C LEU A 19 4.34 -5.74 7.09
N HIS A 20 5.00 -5.80 5.92
CA HIS A 20 5.26 -7.01 5.16
C HIS A 20 4.00 -7.86 4.88
N ALA A 21 2.81 -7.25 4.95
CA ALA A 21 1.53 -7.94 4.90
C ALA A 21 1.44 -9.13 5.89
N ASN A 22 2.02 -9.00 7.09
CA ASN A 22 2.05 -10.06 8.11
C ASN A 22 0.66 -10.65 8.41
N PHE A 23 -0.40 -9.85 8.30
CA PHE A 23 -1.78 -10.30 8.51
C PHE A 23 -2.22 -11.45 7.57
N LEU A 24 -1.56 -11.65 6.43
CA LEU A 24 -1.82 -12.78 5.52
C LEU A 24 -1.54 -14.15 6.15
N TYR A 25 -0.77 -14.17 7.25
CA TYR A 25 -0.42 -15.36 8.02
C TYR A 25 -1.17 -15.44 9.34
N ASP A 26 -2.06 -14.50 9.62
CA ASP A 26 -2.91 -14.51 10.80
C ASP A 26 -4.01 -15.56 10.68
N ALA A 27 -4.35 -16.21 11.78
CA ALA A 27 -5.50 -17.10 11.85
C ALA A 27 -6.82 -16.35 11.65
N ASP A 28 -6.88 -15.06 12.02
CA ASP A 28 -8.03 -14.17 11.84
C ASP A 28 -7.87 -13.26 10.59
N LEU A 29 -7.45 -13.82 9.46
CA LEU A 29 -7.30 -13.07 8.21
C LEU A 29 -8.62 -12.37 7.81
N ASP A 30 -9.73 -13.12 7.78
CA ASP A 30 -11.02 -12.59 7.32
C ASP A 30 -11.55 -11.50 8.25
N GLY A 31 -11.42 -11.69 9.57
CA GLY A 31 -11.82 -10.69 10.56
C GLY A 31 -10.97 -9.43 10.51
N PHE A 32 -9.66 -9.57 10.27
CA PHE A 32 -8.80 -8.41 10.04
C PHE A 32 -9.20 -7.63 8.79
N VAL A 33 -9.37 -8.34 7.67
CA VAL A 33 -9.74 -7.73 6.39
C VAL A 33 -11.11 -7.03 6.51
N ALA A 34 -12.09 -7.61 7.20
CA ALA A 34 -13.35 -6.96 7.53
C ALA A 34 -13.15 -5.64 8.29
N ARG A 35 -12.44 -5.67 9.42
CA ARG A 35 -12.20 -4.48 10.27
C ARG A 35 -11.48 -3.36 9.53
N ILE A 36 -10.44 -3.66 8.75
CA ILE A 36 -9.69 -2.60 8.03
C ILE A 36 -10.50 -1.98 6.90
N THR A 37 -11.40 -2.73 6.25
CA THR A 37 -12.28 -2.16 5.23
C THR A 37 -13.42 -1.36 5.84
N GLU A 38 -13.97 -1.80 6.97
CA GLU A 38 -14.95 -1.01 7.74
C GLU A 38 -14.31 0.32 8.18
N GLN A 39 -13.11 0.26 8.76
CA GLN A 39 -12.36 1.46 9.12
C GLN A 39 -12.10 2.37 7.90
N ALA A 40 -11.72 1.80 6.75
CA ALA A 40 -11.50 2.57 5.53
C ALA A 40 -12.79 3.23 5.02
N ALA A 41 -13.95 2.61 5.23
CA ALA A 41 -15.25 3.14 4.84
C ALA A 41 -15.70 4.30 5.76
N ASP A 42 -15.42 4.20 7.06
CA ASP A 42 -15.77 5.20 8.07
C ASP A 42 -14.91 6.46 7.99
N MET A 43 -13.66 6.34 7.50
CA MET A 43 -12.75 7.46 7.35
C MET A 43 -12.95 8.23 6.05
N THR A 44 -12.83 9.55 6.15
CA THR A 44 -12.81 10.46 5.00
C THR A 44 -11.46 10.45 4.29
N ASP A 45 -11.45 10.87 3.01
CA ASP A 45 -10.20 11.01 2.24
C ASP A 45 -9.20 11.94 2.94
N ALA A 46 -9.67 13.03 3.57
CA ALA A 46 -8.82 13.97 4.29
C ALA A 46 -8.17 13.35 5.55
N GLU A 47 -8.88 12.47 6.26
CA GLU A 47 -8.32 11.75 7.40
C GLU A 47 -7.27 10.72 6.96
N ILE A 48 -7.53 10.01 5.86
CA ILE A 48 -6.56 9.08 5.28
C ILE A 48 -5.34 9.84 4.74
N GLU A 49 -5.54 10.97 4.05
CA GLU A 49 -4.48 11.84 3.56
C GLU A 49 -3.61 12.41 4.70
N SER A 50 -4.22 12.75 5.83
CA SER A 50 -3.49 13.13 7.03
C SER A 50 -2.51 12.02 7.43
N LEU A 51 -2.97 10.77 7.55
CA LEU A 51 -2.10 9.63 7.85
C LEU A 51 -0.95 9.46 6.85
N LEU A 52 -1.22 9.66 5.55
CA LEU A 52 -0.23 9.59 4.48
C LEU A 52 0.85 10.68 4.59
N THR A 53 0.52 11.85 5.15
CA THR A 53 1.43 13.00 5.22
C THR A 53 2.12 13.17 6.58
N TYR A 54 1.74 12.39 7.60
CA TYR A 54 2.42 12.35 8.91
C TYR A 54 3.91 11.96 8.79
N ARG A 55 4.75 12.39 9.74
CA ARG A 55 6.23 12.21 9.69
C ARG A 55 6.75 10.79 9.97
N ASN A 56 5.88 9.82 10.23
CA ASN A 56 6.28 8.48 10.66
C ASN A 56 5.75 7.42 9.69
N TRP A 57 6.63 6.50 9.29
CA TRP A 57 6.32 5.47 8.31
C TRP A 57 5.16 4.54 8.73
N ARG A 58 4.93 4.36 10.04
CA ARG A 58 3.84 3.52 10.57
C ARG A 58 2.47 4.10 10.23
N ASP A 59 2.32 5.42 10.33
CA ASP A 59 1.08 6.11 9.99
C ASP A 59 0.85 6.03 8.48
N ARG A 60 1.91 6.27 7.70
CA ARG A 60 1.84 6.25 6.23
C ARG A 60 1.49 4.89 5.66
N ILE A 61 2.11 3.81 6.15
CA ILE A 61 1.79 2.46 5.67
C ILE A 61 0.33 2.11 6.00
N VAL A 62 -0.17 2.46 7.19
CA VAL A 62 -1.58 2.23 7.55
C VAL A 62 -2.52 3.07 6.67
N GLY A 63 -2.21 4.35 6.47
CA GLY A 63 -2.98 5.23 5.57
C GLY A 63 -3.06 4.68 4.15
N ALA A 64 -1.96 4.14 3.62
CA ALA A 64 -1.94 3.53 2.30
C ALA A 64 -2.78 2.24 2.23
N TYR A 65 -2.75 1.40 3.26
CA TYR A 65 -3.61 0.22 3.32
C TYR A 65 -5.10 0.60 3.41
N LEU A 66 -5.46 1.62 4.19
CA LEU A 66 -6.83 2.15 4.25
C LEU A 66 -7.27 2.68 2.88
N ALA A 67 -6.41 3.43 2.19
CA ALA A 67 -6.69 3.90 0.83
C ALA A 67 -6.92 2.74 -0.16
N GLY A 68 -6.06 1.71 -0.13
CA GLY A 68 -6.19 0.53 -0.99
C GLY A 68 -7.45 -0.29 -0.73
N PHE A 69 -7.72 -0.64 0.53
CA PHE A 69 -8.94 -1.37 0.90
C PHE A 69 -10.21 -0.56 0.66
N GLY A 70 -10.17 0.76 0.86
CA GLY A 70 -11.27 1.67 0.56
C GLY A 70 -11.39 2.08 -0.92
N ARG A 71 -10.46 1.64 -1.78
CA ARG A 71 -10.35 2.00 -3.20
C ARG A 71 -10.42 3.53 -3.43
N ARG A 72 -9.73 4.30 -2.59
CA ARG A 72 -9.71 5.77 -2.58
C ARG A 72 -8.84 6.36 -3.70
N THR A 73 -9.27 6.20 -4.95
CA THR A 73 -8.51 6.66 -6.14
C THR A 73 -8.25 8.16 -6.18
N ALA A 74 -9.03 8.98 -5.44
CA ALA A 74 -8.77 10.41 -5.26
C ALA A 74 -7.41 10.71 -4.61
N LEU A 75 -6.85 9.75 -3.85
CA LEU A 75 -5.56 9.86 -3.19
C LEU A 75 -4.38 9.34 -4.04
N ARG A 76 -4.63 8.93 -5.29
CA ARG A 76 -3.63 8.37 -6.21
C ARG A 76 -2.40 9.26 -6.33
N ASP A 77 -2.60 10.53 -6.65
CA ASP A 77 -1.48 11.45 -6.92
C ASP A 77 -0.65 11.69 -5.65
N THR A 78 -1.30 11.81 -4.49
CA THR A 78 -0.62 11.90 -3.19
C THR A 78 0.21 10.65 -2.92
N ILE A 79 -0.36 9.45 -3.10
CA ILE A 79 0.33 8.17 -2.87
C ILE A 79 1.49 7.99 -3.86
N GLY A 80 1.28 8.30 -5.13
CA GLY A 80 2.30 8.20 -6.19
C GLY A 80 3.48 9.13 -5.95
N ALA A 81 3.20 10.39 -5.57
CA ALA A 81 4.24 11.35 -5.22
C ALA A 81 5.07 10.89 -4.01
N LEU A 82 4.40 10.42 -2.95
CA LEU A 82 5.06 9.88 -1.75
C LEU A 82 5.90 8.64 -2.05
N LEU A 83 5.46 7.79 -2.97
CA LEU A 83 6.24 6.64 -3.45
C LEU A 83 7.51 7.11 -4.17
N LEU A 84 7.41 8.09 -5.08
CA LEU A 84 8.58 8.63 -5.79
C LEU A 84 9.60 9.29 -4.88
N GLU A 85 9.14 9.98 -3.83
CA GLU A 85 10.01 10.60 -2.82
C GLU A 85 10.85 9.55 -2.09
N SER A 86 10.28 8.39 -1.77
CA SER A 86 10.96 7.28 -1.08
C SER A 86 11.59 7.68 0.27
N ASP A 87 11.06 8.72 0.93
CA ASP A 87 11.61 9.33 2.14
C ASP A 87 11.52 8.46 3.40
N HIS A 88 10.71 7.39 3.38
CA HIS A 88 10.45 6.54 4.53
C HIS A 88 10.50 5.06 4.17
N ILE A 89 11.32 4.31 4.94
CA ILE A 89 11.38 2.85 4.85
C ILE A 89 10.00 2.22 5.13
N TYR A 90 9.68 1.14 4.42
CA TYR A 90 8.47 0.33 4.54
C TYR A 90 7.16 0.98 4.06
N ALA A 91 7.08 2.31 4.00
CA ALA A 91 5.87 2.98 3.55
C ALA A 91 5.54 2.66 2.07
N GLY A 92 6.56 2.42 1.25
CA GLY A 92 6.42 2.02 -0.15
C GLY A 92 5.70 0.69 -0.35
N GLN A 93 5.69 -0.21 0.65
CA GLN A 93 4.89 -1.45 0.61
C GLN A 93 3.40 -1.13 0.52
N GLY A 94 2.94 -0.24 1.40
CA GLY A 94 1.55 0.22 1.43
C GLY A 94 1.16 1.00 0.18
N TYR A 95 2.03 1.89 -0.30
CA TYR A 95 1.77 2.66 -1.52
C TYR A 95 1.66 1.76 -2.75
N SER A 96 2.57 0.79 -2.88
CA SER A 96 2.56 -0.18 -3.98
C SER A 96 1.28 -1.01 -3.97
N PHE A 97 0.85 -1.46 -2.78
CA PHE A 97 -0.44 -2.13 -2.61
C PHE A 97 -1.62 -1.25 -3.01
N ALA A 98 -1.67 0.00 -2.55
CA ALA A 98 -2.77 0.92 -2.84
C ALA A 98 -2.94 1.17 -4.34
N LEU A 99 -1.84 1.47 -5.03
CA LEU A 99 -1.82 1.65 -6.49
C LEU A 99 -2.26 0.38 -7.23
N ALA A 100 -1.82 -0.81 -6.78
CA ALA A 100 -2.29 -2.08 -7.32
C ALA A 100 -3.78 -2.35 -7.08
N ALA A 101 -4.31 -1.93 -5.93
CA ALA A 101 -5.73 -2.06 -5.61
C ALA A 101 -6.63 -1.10 -6.42
N PHE A 102 -6.09 0.05 -6.84
CA PHE A 102 -6.73 0.98 -7.75
C PHE A 102 -6.77 0.40 -9.17
N GLY A 103 -5.62 -0.04 -9.69
CA GLY A 103 -5.49 -0.90 -10.86
C GLY A 103 -5.73 -0.22 -12.21
N GLU A 104 -5.57 1.10 -12.31
CA GLU A 104 -5.66 1.84 -13.58
C GLU A 104 -4.28 2.05 -14.21
N GLU A 105 -4.24 2.43 -15.49
CA GLU A 105 -2.99 2.74 -16.22
C GLU A 105 -2.16 3.82 -15.52
N ALA A 106 -2.81 4.84 -14.96
CA ALA A 106 -2.15 5.89 -14.18
C ALA A 106 -1.44 5.36 -12.93
N ASP A 107 -1.93 4.26 -12.34
CA ASP A 107 -1.29 3.62 -11.18
C ASP A 107 -0.01 2.87 -11.61
N ALA A 108 -0.06 2.20 -12.78
CA ALA A 108 1.11 1.57 -13.38
C ALA A 108 2.20 2.58 -13.76
N ASP A 109 1.82 3.78 -14.21
CA ASP A 109 2.76 4.88 -14.49
C ASP A 109 3.53 5.33 -13.25
N TRP A 110 2.85 5.49 -12.11
CA TRP A 110 3.52 5.84 -10.84
C TRP A 110 4.51 4.76 -10.40
N LEU A 111 4.12 3.48 -10.49
CA LEU A 111 4.97 2.35 -10.12
C LEU A 111 6.21 2.26 -11.03
N ALA A 112 6.02 2.44 -12.33
CA ALA A 112 7.11 2.42 -13.30
C ALA A 112 8.06 3.60 -13.11
N ALA A 113 7.55 4.81 -12.87
CA ALA A 113 8.38 5.99 -12.60
C ALA A 113 9.24 5.80 -11.35
N TYR A 114 8.70 5.14 -10.31
CA TYR A 114 9.46 4.78 -9.13
C TYR A 114 10.58 3.77 -9.46
N LEU A 115 10.27 2.71 -10.20
CA LEU A 115 11.25 1.71 -10.60
C LEU A 115 12.34 2.28 -11.51
N ASP A 116 11.99 3.15 -12.47
CA ASP A 116 12.96 3.85 -13.32
C ASP A 116 13.98 4.64 -12.49
N ARG A 117 13.52 5.26 -11.40
CA ARG A 117 14.36 6.08 -10.52
C ARG A 117 15.18 5.24 -9.54
N TRP A 118 14.58 4.25 -8.90
CA TRP A 118 15.13 3.61 -7.71
C TRP A 118 15.54 2.14 -7.90
N LEU A 119 15.21 1.48 -9.01
CA LEU A 119 15.52 0.05 -9.17
C LEU A 119 17.02 -0.23 -9.27
N ARG A 120 17.80 0.69 -9.84
CA ARG A 120 19.24 0.52 -10.05
C ARG A 120 20.10 0.98 -8.87
N THR A 121 19.49 1.53 -7.82
CA THR A 121 20.24 1.95 -6.64
C THR A 121 20.59 0.73 -5.80
N SER A 122 21.78 0.72 -5.19
CA SER A 122 22.14 -0.30 -4.20
C SER A 122 21.36 -0.17 -2.88
N GLU A 123 20.56 0.89 -2.74
CA GLU A 123 19.70 1.13 -1.60
C GLU A 123 18.48 0.20 -1.65
N ARG A 124 18.30 -0.57 -0.58
CA ARG A 124 17.21 -1.54 -0.46
C ARG A 124 15.98 -0.83 0.13
N TYR A 125 15.11 -0.38 -0.76
CA TYR A 125 13.80 0.18 -0.45
C TYR A 125 12.71 -0.84 -0.74
N ASP A 126 11.54 -0.36 -1.17
CA ASP A 126 10.37 -1.17 -1.46
C ASP A 126 10.27 -1.50 -2.97
N GLN A 127 11.40 -1.59 -3.69
CA GLN A 127 11.42 -1.95 -5.12
C GLN A 127 10.76 -3.30 -5.44
N PRO A 128 10.96 -4.37 -4.66
CA PRO A 128 10.23 -5.62 -4.88
C PRO A 128 8.71 -5.46 -4.82
N TRP A 129 8.22 -4.59 -3.92
CA TRP A 129 6.79 -4.30 -3.80
C TRP A 129 6.28 -3.51 -5.01
N ALA A 130 7.00 -2.47 -5.44
CA ALA A 130 6.60 -1.72 -6.63
C ALA A 130 6.63 -2.58 -7.91
N LEU A 131 7.62 -3.45 -8.05
CA LEU A 131 7.72 -4.40 -9.16
C LEU A 131 6.57 -5.41 -9.13
N GLY A 132 6.30 -6.00 -7.97
CA GLY A 132 5.18 -6.94 -7.79
C GLY A 132 3.82 -6.31 -8.10
N ALA A 133 3.61 -5.06 -7.68
CA ALA A 133 2.43 -4.25 -8.01
C ALA A 133 2.34 -3.98 -9.52
N LEU A 134 3.43 -3.56 -10.14
CA LEU A 134 3.43 -3.28 -11.57
C LEU A 134 3.14 -4.54 -12.38
N MET A 135 3.74 -5.67 -12.02
CA MET A 135 3.45 -6.96 -12.67
C MET A 135 1.99 -7.40 -12.52
N PHE A 136 1.31 -6.99 -11.44
CA PHE A 136 -0.11 -7.29 -11.26
C PHE A 136 -0.99 -6.45 -12.18
N ILE A 137 -0.71 -5.15 -12.32
CA ILE A 137 -1.54 -4.23 -13.13
C ILE A 137 -1.19 -4.31 -14.62
N ASP A 138 0.11 -4.30 -14.94
CA ASP A 138 0.68 -4.33 -16.28
C ASP A 138 1.86 -5.33 -16.33
N PRO A 139 1.57 -6.63 -16.54
CA PRO A 139 2.59 -7.67 -16.60
C PRO A 139 3.65 -7.41 -17.68
N VAL A 140 3.26 -6.83 -18.82
CA VAL A 140 4.16 -6.58 -19.96
C VAL A 140 5.21 -5.54 -19.58
N ARG A 141 4.78 -4.46 -18.91
CA ARG A 141 5.71 -3.45 -18.40
C ARG A 141 6.51 -3.97 -17.22
N GLY A 142 5.91 -4.75 -16.33
CA GLY A 142 6.57 -5.35 -15.18
C GLY A 142 7.76 -6.26 -15.54
N VAL A 143 7.58 -7.16 -16.52
CA VAL A 143 8.68 -8.07 -16.94
C VAL A 143 9.89 -7.35 -17.55
N ALA A 144 9.72 -6.10 -18.01
CA ALA A 144 10.83 -5.30 -18.53
C ALA A 144 11.81 -4.86 -17.43
N TYR A 145 11.37 -4.83 -16.17
CA TYR A 145 12.19 -4.43 -15.02
C TYR A 145 12.92 -5.61 -14.36
N GLY A 146 12.43 -6.84 -14.51
CA GLY A 146 13.07 -8.03 -13.95
C GLY A 146 12.10 -9.18 -13.72
N PRO A 147 12.57 -10.31 -13.18
CA PRO A 147 11.72 -11.43 -12.80
C PRO A 147 10.88 -11.09 -11.56
N ALA A 148 9.71 -11.71 -11.44
CA ALA A 148 8.92 -11.70 -10.21
C ALA A 148 9.67 -12.41 -9.08
N ASP A 149 9.55 -11.90 -7.86
CA ASP A 149 10.01 -12.56 -6.63
C ASP A 149 8.84 -12.84 -5.68
N SER A 150 9.13 -13.28 -4.45
CA SER A 150 8.10 -13.61 -3.46
C SER A 150 7.15 -12.44 -3.14
N GLU A 151 7.57 -11.19 -3.32
CA GLU A 151 6.73 -10.03 -3.01
C GLU A 151 5.64 -9.82 -4.07
N HIS A 152 5.86 -10.31 -5.30
CA HIS A 152 4.80 -10.36 -6.31
C HIS A 152 3.64 -11.28 -5.86
N GLU A 153 3.92 -12.44 -5.29
CA GLU A 153 2.88 -13.34 -4.75
C GLU A 153 2.14 -12.70 -3.58
N THR A 154 2.86 -12.01 -2.67
CA THR A 154 2.28 -11.23 -1.58
C THR A 154 1.28 -10.21 -2.12
N ILE A 155 1.66 -9.45 -3.13
CA ILE A 155 0.79 -8.42 -3.72
C ILE A 155 -0.41 -9.02 -4.44
N CYS A 156 -0.23 -10.07 -5.23
CA CYS A 156 -1.34 -10.78 -5.87
C CYS A 156 -2.38 -11.26 -4.84
N ARG A 157 -1.91 -11.78 -3.70
CA ARG A 157 -2.79 -12.19 -2.61
C ARG A 157 -3.49 -11.01 -1.95
N LEU A 158 -2.78 -9.91 -1.69
CA LEU A 158 -3.35 -8.67 -1.14
C LEU A 158 -4.46 -8.11 -2.02
N VAL A 159 -4.21 -7.92 -3.32
CA VAL A 159 -5.19 -7.31 -4.23
C VAL A 159 -6.40 -8.23 -4.43
N SER A 160 -6.20 -9.55 -4.39
CA SER A 160 -7.31 -10.51 -4.44
C SER A 160 -8.28 -10.36 -3.26
N LEU A 161 -7.80 -9.97 -2.07
CA LEU A 161 -8.66 -9.70 -0.91
C LEU A 161 -9.55 -8.47 -1.10
N VAL A 162 -9.09 -7.49 -1.87
CA VAL A 162 -9.89 -6.30 -2.23
C VAL A 162 -10.93 -6.66 -3.29
N GLY A 163 -10.55 -7.46 -4.31
CA GLY A 163 -11.43 -7.85 -5.42
C GLY A 163 -12.54 -8.84 -5.05
N ALA A 164 -12.28 -9.77 -4.11
CA ALA A 164 -13.21 -10.83 -3.72
C ALA A 164 -14.48 -10.33 -2.99
N ARG A 165 -14.51 -9.06 -2.54
CA ARG A 165 -15.63 -8.49 -1.78
C ARG A 165 -16.63 -7.68 -2.60
N LYS A 166 -16.63 -7.85 -3.93
CA LYS A 166 -17.79 -7.54 -4.77
C LYS A 166 -18.82 -8.69 -4.68
N SER A 167 -19.53 -8.80 -3.56
CA SER A 167 -20.76 -9.59 -3.46
C SER A 167 -21.73 -8.98 -2.46
#